data_AF-A0A6H9FV12-F1
#
_entry.id   AF-A0A6H9FV12-F1
#
_cell.length_a   1.000
_cell.length_b   1.000
_cell.length_c   1.000
_cell.angle_alpha   90.00
_cell.angle_beta   90.00
_cell.angle_gamma   90.00
#
_symmetry.space_group_name_H-M   'P 1'
#
loop_
_entity.id
_entity.type
_entity.pdbx_description
1 polymer ?
#
loop_
_entity_poly.entity_id
_entity_poly.type
_entity_poly.pdbx_seq_one_letter_code
_entity_poly.pdbx_strand_id
1 'polypeptide(L)'
;MAGQQTSFDSQDAENLLKDLQDINDDLRHEWSKVLNQWSNLKSVWRDVQFDRFEPLFEKFQTAYHEAEKECDQYTTFMKEQIRINEDKKEKLAGFLKDF
;
A
#
# COMPACT_ATOMS: atom_id res chain seq x y z
N MET A 1 -13.85 22.57 14.30
CA MET A 1 -12.97 21.55 14.91
C MET A 1 -11.58 21.73 14.32
N ALA A 2 -10.60 22.05 15.16
CA ALA A 2 -9.23 22.30 14.73
C ALA A 2 -8.67 21.02 14.10
N GLY A 3 -8.37 21.07 12.80
CA GLY A 3 -7.80 19.93 12.09
C GLY A 3 -6.43 19.63 12.69
N GLN A 4 -6.32 18.51 13.41
CA GLN A 4 -5.06 18.00 13.92
C GLN A 4 -4.01 18.09 12.82
N GLN A 5 -2.97 18.87 13.07
CA GLN A 5 -1.75 18.84 12.30
C GLN A 5 -1.21 17.41 12.46
N THR A 6 -1.05 16.68 11.36
CA THR A 6 -0.35 15.40 11.39
C THR A 6 1.04 15.63 11.99
N SER A 7 1.53 14.68 12.79
CA SER A 7 2.82 14.84 13.51
C SER A 7 4.04 14.83 12.60
N PHE A 8 3.86 14.52 11.31
CA PHE A 8 4.90 14.35 10.31
C PHE A 8 4.90 15.51 9.32
N ASP A 9 6.09 15.88 8.83
CA ASP A 9 6.21 16.93 7.82
C ASP A 9 5.87 16.41 6.41
N SER A 10 5.67 17.32 5.47
CA SER A 10 5.22 16.99 4.11
C SER A 10 6.25 16.17 3.32
N GLN A 11 7.54 16.40 3.52
CA GLN A 11 8.60 15.69 2.81
C GLN A 11 8.67 14.23 3.25
N ASP A 12 8.59 13.97 4.56
CA ASP A 12 8.53 12.62 5.10
C ASP A 12 7.29 11.86 4.60
N ALA A 13 6.15 12.57 4.48
CA ALA A 13 4.92 11.99 3.95
C ALA A 13 5.04 11.61 2.46
N GLU A 14 5.63 12.49 1.65
CA GLU A 14 5.88 12.26 0.22
C GLU A 14 6.86 11.10 0.00
N ASN A 15 7.92 11.03 0.80
CA ASN A 15 8.90 9.95 0.73
C ASN A 15 8.25 8.60 1.05
N LEU A 16 7.53 8.52 2.17
CA LEU A 16 6.83 7.28 2.54
C LEU A 16 5.74 6.91 1.53
N LEU A 17 5.01 7.89 0.98
CA LEU A 17 4.03 7.64 -0.07
C LEU A 17 4.68 6.99 -1.28
N LYS A 18 5.83 7.50 -1.73
CA LYS A 18 6.57 6.91 -2.83
C LYS A 18 7.01 5.48 -2.52
N ASP A 19 7.62 5.26 -1.36
CA ASP A 19 8.09 3.93 -0.95
C ASP A 19 6.93 2.92 -0.84
N LEU A 20 5.75 3.35 -0.38
CA LEU A 20 4.53 2.54 -0.32
C LEU A 20 3.98 2.20 -1.71
N GLN A 21 4.10 3.10 -2.68
CA GLN A 21 3.69 2.83 -4.05
C GLN A 21 4.65 1.84 -4.72
N ASP A 22 5.96 2.07 -4.57
CA ASP A 22 6.99 1.22 -5.14
C ASP A 22 6.89 -0.22 -4.58
N ILE A 23 6.74 -0.39 -3.26
CA ILE A 23 6.60 -1.72 -2.66
C ILE A 23 5.30 -2.42 -3.05
N ASN A 24 4.19 -1.69 -3.21
CA ASN A 24 2.90 -2.29 -3.60
C ASN A 24 2.95 -2.80 -5.05
N ASP A 25 3.61 -2.05 -5.93
CA ASP A 25 3.82 -2.47 -7.32
C ASP A 25 4.75 -3.69 -7.41
N ASP A 26 5.84 -3.70 -6.64
CA ASP A 26 6.75 -4.85 -6.54
C ASP A 26 6.04 -6.08 -5.98
N LEU A 27 5.25 -5.91 -4.91
CA LEU A 27 4.49 -6.99 -4.27
C LEU A 27 3.50 -7.61 -5.25
N ARG A 28 2.72 -6.79 -5.95
CA ARG A 28 1.77 -7.22 -6.99
C ARG A 28 2.47 -7.97 -8.11
N HIS A 29 3.60 -7.45 -8.58
CA HIS A 29 4.35 -8.05 -9.67
C HIS A 29 4.90 -9.43 -9.29
N GLU A 30 5.62 -9.52 -8.18
CA GLU A 30 6.23 -10.78 -7.74
C GLU A 30 5.17 -11.80 -7.30
N TRP A 31 4.13 -11.36 -6.59
CA TRP A 31 3.06 -12.26 -6.18
C TRP A 31 2.29 -12.83 -7.37
N SER A 32 2.06 -12.05 -8.43
CA SER A 32 1.45 -12.55 -9.66
C SER A 32 2.24 -13.70 -10.30
N LYS A 33 3.58 -13.66 -10.26
CA LYS A 33 4.44 -14.75 -10.76
C LYS A 33 4.26 -16.01 -9.94
N VAL A 34 4.24 -15.87 -8.61
CA VAL A 34 4.05 -16.99 -7.69
C VAL A 34 2.67 -17.63 -7.90
N LEU A 35 1.61 -16.83 -8.03
CA LEU A 35 0.26 -17.33 -8.32
C LEU A 35 0.19 -18.10 -9.64
N ASN A 36 0.84 -17.58 -10.69
CA ASN A 36 0.90 -18.26 -11.99
C ASN A 36 1.62 -19.62 -11.89
N GLN A 37 2.76 -19.67 -11.19
CA GLN A 37 3.50 -20.92 -10.98
C GLN A 37 2.71 -21.91 -10.13
N TRP A 38 2.05 -21.43 -9.08
CA TRP A 38 1.20 -22.25 -8.23
C TRP A 38 0.04 -22.85 -9.02
N SER A 39 -0.66 -22.05 -9.83
CA SER A 39 -1.74 -22.50 -10.71
C SER A 39 -1.30 -23.61 -11.65
N ASN A 40 -0.12 -23.45 -12.28
CA ASN A 40 0.45 -24.47 -13.16
C ASN A 40 0.69 -25.79 -12.40
N LEU A 41 1.31 -25.72 -11.21
CA LEU A 41 1.61 -26.90 -10.39
C LEU A 41 0.37 -27.56 -9.80
N LYS A 42 -0.65 -26.77 -9.45
CA LYS A 42 -1.91 -27.25 -8.86
C LYS A 42 -2.65 -28.23 -9.78
N SER A 43 -2.39 -28.21 -11.09
CA SER A 43 -2.98 -29.16 -12.04
C SER A 43 -2.29 -30.53 -12.08
N VAL A 44 -1.03 -30.61 -11.64
CA VAL A 44 -0.16 -31.81 -11.80
C VAL A 44 0.39 -32.37 -10.49
N TRP A 45 0.41 -31.59 -9.40
CA TRP A 45 0.95 -32.03 -8.12
C TRP A 45 -0.14 -32.74 -7.29
N ARG A 46 0.09 -34.03 -6.96
CA ARG A 46 -0.94 -34.95 -6.43
C ARG A 46 -0.45 -35.85 -5.29
N ASP A 47 0.57 -35.42 -4.54
CA ASP A 47 1.11 -36.20 -3.43
C ASP A 47 0.79 -35.58 -2.06
N VAL A 48 1.19 -36.25 -0.99
CA VAL A 48 0.96 -35.79 0.39
C VAL A 48 1.62 -34.43 0.71
N GLN A 49 2.63 -34.00 -0.06
CA GLN A 49 3.23 -32.69 0.11
C GLN A 49 2.33 -31.60 -0.44
N PHE A 50 1.60 -31.87 -1.53
CA PHE A 50 0.56 -30.98 -2.04
C PHE A 50 -0.49 -30.71 -0.95
N ASP A 51 -1.05 -31.76 -0.34
CA ASP A 51 -2.09 -31.64 0.69
C ASP A 51 -1.62 -30.83 1.92
N ARG A 52 -0.32 -30.84 2.21
CA ARG A 52 0.29 -30.06 3.30
C ARG A 52 0.55 -28.62 2.90
N PHE A 53 0.96 -28.40 1.66
CA PHE A 53 1.38 -27.09 1.17
C PHE A 53 0.21 -26.23 0.71
N GLU A 54 -0.83 -26.79 0.09
CA GLU A 54 -1.98 -26.04 -0.41
C GLU A 54 -2.64 -25.16 0.67
N PRO A 55 -2.94 -25.65 1.89
CA PRO A 55 -3.52 -24.81 2.94
C PRO A 55 -2.55 -23.72 3.43
N LEU A 56 -1.24 -23.95 3.36
CA LEU A 56 -0.25 -22.94 3.68
C LEU A 56 -0.22 -21.85 2.61
N PHE A 57 -0.28 -22.25 1.33
CA PHE A 57 -0.32 -21.33 0.21
C PHE A 57 -1.58 -20.46 0.22
N GLU A 58 -2.73 -21.02 0.59
CA GLU A 58 -3.98 -20.24 0.76
C GLU A 58 -3.83 -19.14 1.83
N LYS A 59 -3.13 -19.43 2.94
CA LYS A 59 -2.82 -18.41 3.96
C LYS A 59 -1.92 -17.31 3.42
N PHE A 60 -0.92 -17.65 2.61
CA PHE A 60 -0.11 -16.64 1.93
C PHE A 60 -0.98 -15.78 1.03
N GLN A 61 -1.86 -16.38 0.23
CA GLN A 61 -2.77 -15.64 -0.64
C GLN A 61 -3.66 -14.65 0.12
N THR A 62 -4.23 -15.05 1.26
CA THR A 62 -4.99 -14.15 2.12
C THR A 62 -4.13 -13.01 2.65
N ALA A 63 -2.95 -13.32 3.21
CA ALA A 63 -2.06 -12.30 3.78
C ALA A 63 -1.57 -11.29 2.73
N TYR A 64 -1.24 -11.74 1.53
CA TYR A 64 -0.85 -10.85 0.43
C TYR A 64 -2.00 -9.96 -0.03
N HIS A 65 -3.22 -10.50 -0.14
CA HIS A 65 -4.39 -9.70 -0.50
C HIS A 65 -4.73 -8.64 0.56
N GLU A 66 -4.60 -8.99 1.84
CA GLU A 66 -4.76 -8.03 2.94
C GLU A 66 -3.68 -6.95 2.90
N ALA A 67 -2.42 -7.32 2.68
CA ALA A 67 -1.31 -6.37 2.56
C ALA A 67 -1.48 -5.40 1.39
N GLU A 68 -1.89 -5.87 0.20
CA GLU A 68 -2.18 -5.00 -0.95
C GLU A 68 -3.30 -3.99 -0.61
N LYS A 69 -4.37 -4.46 0.03
CA LYS A 69 -5.50 -3.62 0.43
C LYS A 69 -5.08 -2.56 1.45
N GLU A 70 -4.28 -2.93 2.44
CA GLU A 70 -3.76 -1.98 3.43
C GLU A 70 -2.81 -0.97 2.79
N CYS A 71 -1.93 -1.40 1.87
CA CYS A 71 -1.07 -0.49 1.12
C CYS A 71 -1.87 0.55 0.33
N ASP A 72 -2.95 0.14 -0.35
CA ASP A 72 -3.83 1.06 -1.07
C ASP A 72 -4.54 2.05 -0.13
N GLN A 73 -4.98 1.59 1.04
CA GLN A 73 -5.61 2.42 2.07
C GLN A 73 -4.65 3.46 2.62
N TYR A 74 -3.44 3.07 2.99
CA TYR A 74 -2.42 3.98 3.49
C TYR A 74 -1.93 4.95 2.41
N THR A 75 -1.77 4.48 1.17
CA THR A 75 -1.48 5.35 0.02
C THR A 75 -2.53 6.44 -0.14
N THR A 76 -3.81 6.08 -0.06
CA THR A 76 -4.93 7.03 -0.16
C THR A 76 -4.93 8.01 1.01
N PHE A 77 -4.72 7.52 2.23
CA PHE A 77 -4.61 8.36 3.41
C PHE A 77 -3.46 9.38 3.29
N MET A 78 -2.27 8.94 2.88
CA MET A 78 -1.09 9.80 2.75
C MET A 78 -1.31 10.89 1.70
N LYS A 79 -1.88 10.54 0.54
CA LYS A 79 -2.25 11.52 -0.50
C LYS A 79 -3.20 12.60 0.03
N GLU A 80 -4.21 12.21 0.82
CA GLU A 80 -5.14 13.17 1.39
C GLU A 80 -4.47 14.07 2.44
N GLN A 81 -3.57 13.54 3.27
CA GLN A 81 -2.85 14.34 4.25
C GLN A 81 -1.90 15.36 3.59
N ILE A 82 -1.22 14.96 2.51
CA ILE A 82 -0.37 15.86 1.72
C ILE A 82 -1.23 17.01 1.15
N ARG A 83 -2.35 16.68 0.50
CA ARG A 83 -3.28 17.68 -0.06
C ARG A 83 -3.79 18.66 0.99
N ILE A 84 -4.24 18.17 2.15
CA ILE A 84 -4.70 19.04 3.25
C ILE A 84 -3.60 19.98 3.74
N ASN A 85 -2.34 19.52 3.78
CA ASN A 85 -1.22 20.34 4.19
C ASN A 85 -0.83 21.38 3.13
N GLU A 86 -0.91 21.06 1.84
CA GLU A 86 -0.71 22.01 0.74
C GLU A 86 -1.78 23.11 0.75
N ASP A 87 -3.07 22.74 0.84
CA ASP A 87 -4.19 23.69 0.92
C ASP A 87 -4.05 24.67 2.10
N LYS A 88 -3.54 24.19 3.25
CA LYS A 88 -3.26 25.03 4.42
C LYS A 88 -2.13 26.02 4.14
N LYS A 89 -1.04 25.56 3.53
CA LYS A 89 0.11 26.42 3.16
C LYS A 89 -0.32 27.52 2.18
N GLU A 90 -1.12 27.19 1.17
CA GLU A 90 -1.61 28.16 0.19
C GLU A 90 -2.52 29.23 0.81
N LYS A 91 -3.46 28.84 1.68
CA LYS A 91 -4.34 29.78 2.39
C LYS A 91 -3.55 30.74 3.29
N LEU A 92 -2.55 30.23 4.01
CA LEU A 92 -1.64 31.06 4.82
C LEU A 92 -0.83 32.03 3.97
N ALA A 93 -0.30 31.58 2.83
CA ALA A 93 0.46 32.41 1.92
C ALA A 93 -0.40 33.52 1.26
N GLY A 94 -1.66 33.23 0.94
CA GLY A 94 -2.63 34.22 0.46
C GLY A 94 -2.92 35.28 1.52
N PHE A 95 -3.21 34.86 2.75
CA PHE A 95 -3.48 35.78 3.86
C PHE A 95 -2.31 36.74 4.14
N LEU A 96 -1.07 36.26 4.06
CA LEU A 96 0.13 37.09 4.26
C LEU A 96 0.41 38.08 3.11
N LYS A 97 -0.15 37.88 1.92
CA LYS A 97 -0.01 38.82 0.78
C LYS A 97 -1.03 39.95 0.83
N ASP A 98 -2.11 39.79 1.59
CA ASP A 98 -3.19 40.76 1.74
C ASP A 98 -2.95 41.76 2.91
N PHE A 99 -1.81 41.66 3.60
CA PHE A 99 -1.32 42.58 4.63
C PHE A 99 -0.05 43.31 4.17
#